data_AF-A0A8T5TKF5-F1
#
_entry.id   AF-A0A8T5TKF5-F1
#
_cell.length_a   1.000
_cell.length_b   1.000
_cell.length_c   1.000
_cell.angle_alpha   90.00
_cell.angle_beta   90.00
_cell.angle_gamma   90.00
#
_symmetry.space_group_name_H-M   'P 1'
#
loop_
_entity.id
_entity.type
_entity.pdbx_description
1 polymer ?
#
loop_
_entity_poly.entity_id
_entity_poly.type
_entity_poly.pdbx_seq_one_letter_code
_entity_poly.pdbx_strand_id
1 'polypeptide(L)' 'MFLKKIQDKFKESRIDLILINESYTSSIYPLCKMRVNLSDMNSLCTHCGYEQDRDVIGSINP' A
#
# COMPACT_ATOMS: atom_id res chain seq x y z
N MET A 1 -15.31 -0.92 -12.85
CA MET A 1 -15.82 0.46 -13.09
C MET A 1 -14.96 1.55 -12.45
N PHE A 2 -14.44 1.35 -11.23
CA PHE A 2 -13.60 2.34 -10.52
C PHE A 2 -12.26 2.66 -11.23
N LEU A 3 -11.45 1.64 -11.53
CA LEU A 3 -10.14 1.81 -12.19
C LEU A 3 -10.22 2.62 -13.50
N LYS A 4 -11.22 2.33 -14.34
CA LYS A 4 -11.44 3.04 -15.60
C LYS A 4 -11.64 4.55 -15.39
N LYS A 5 -12.43 4.94 -14.38
CA LYS A 5 -12.64 6.36 -14.04
C LYS A 5 -11.35 7.04 -13.59
N ILE A 6 -10.46 6.34 -12.89
CA ILE A 6 -9.13 6.86 -12.52
C ILE A 6 -8.27 7.04 -13.77
N GLN A 7 -8.20 6.00 -14.62
CA GLN A 7 -7.43 6.06 -15.87
C GLN A 7 -7.86 7.23 -16.77
N ASP A 8 -9.16 7.46 -16.91
CA ASP A 8 -9.69 8.54 -17.74
C ASP A 8 -9.29 9.93 -17.18
N LYS A 9 -9.39 10.13 -15.86
CA LYS A 9 -8.97 11.40 -15.21
C LYS A 9 -7.46 11.66 -15.29
N PHE A 10 -6.64 10.62 -15.17
CA PHE A 10 -5.18 10.75 -15.23
C PHE A 10 -4.70 11.11 -16.64
N LYS A 11 -5.35 10.57 -17.68
CA LYS A 11 -5.12 10.96 -19.08
C LYS A 11 -5.41 12.45 -19.33
N GLU A 12 -6.50 12.98 -18.76
CA GLU A 12 -6.84 14.41 -18.86
C GLU A 12 -5.80 15.29 -18.15
N SER A 13 -5.27 14.82 -17.03
CA SER A 13 -4.37 15.58 -16.15
C SER A 13 -2.90 15.52 -16.55
N ARG A 14 -2.54 14.75 -17.60
CA ARG A 14 -1.15 14.45 -18.01
C ARG A 14 -0.31 13.87 -16.86
N ILE A 15 -0.93 13.08 -15.99
CA ILE A 15 -0.26 12.32 -14.93
C ILE A 15 -0.20 10.87 -15.37
N ASP A 16 0.98 10.26 -15.30
CA ASP A 16 1.15 8.85 -15.62
C ASP A 16 0.60 7.96 -14.49
N LEU A 17 -0.34 7.10 -14.85
CA LEU A 17 -0.87 6.09 -13.93
C LEU A 17 -0.10 4.77 -14.11
N ILE A 18 0.67 4.41 -13.09
CA ILE A 18 1.38 3.13 -13.02
C ILE A 18 0.58 2.19 -12.13
N LEU A 19 0.26 0.99 -12.65
CA LEU A 19 -0.36 -0.07 -11.86
C LEU A 19 0.73 -0.98 -11.31
N ILE A 20 0.67 -1.24 -10.00
CA ILE A 20 1.60 -2.11 -9.28
C ILE A 20 0.91 -3.42 -8.90
N ASN A 21 1.70 -4.42 -8.49
CA ASN A 21 1.16 -5.66 -7.93
C ASN A 21 0.87 -5.44 -6.44
N GLU A 22 -0.39 -5.53 -6.06
CA GLU A 22 -0.85 -5.29 -4.69
C GLU A 22 -0.56 -6.42 -3.71
N SER A 23 0.05 -7.53 -4.18
CA SER A 23 0.29 -8.71 -3.35
C SER A 23 1.16 -8.36 -2.13
N TYR A 24 0.57 -8.54 -0.94
CA TYR A 24 1.23 -8.38 0.36
C TYR A 24 1.67 -6.94 0.73
N THR A 25 1.27 -5.92 -0.03
CA THR A 25 1.64 -4.52 0.24
C THR A 25 1.22 -4.06 1.64
N SER A 26 0.06 -4.50 2.13
CA SER A 26 -0.42 -4.18 3.48
C SER A 26 0.10 -5.11 4.57
N SER A 27 0.94 -6.08 4.25
CA SER A 27 1.45 -7.12 5.16
C SER A 27 2.97 -7.14 5.28
N ILE A 28 3.67 -6.30 4.53
CA ILE A 28 5.11 -6.13 4.56
C ILE A 28 5.42 -4.80 5.24
N TYR A 29 6.21 -4.78 6.30
CA TYR A 29 6.59 -3.50 6.90
C TYR A 29 7.60 -2.76 6.00
N PRO A 30 7.40 -1.47 5.74
CA PRO A 30 8.19 -0.71 4.77
C PRO A 30 9.68 -0.62 5.16
N LEU A 31 9.98 -0.57 6.47
CA LEU A 31 11.32 -0.40 7.00
C LEU A 31 12.14 -1.69 7.05
N CYS A 32 11.57 -2.78 7.58
CA CYS A 32 12.30 -4.03 7.82
C CYS A 32 11.99 -5.14 6.81
N LYS A 33 11.03 -4.92 5.91
CA LYS A 33 10.57 -5.88 4.89
C LYS A 33 10.06 -7.22 5.45
N MET A 34 9.81 -7.29 6.75
CA MET A 34 9.21 -8.46 7.36
C MET A 34 7.74 -8.56 6.94
N ARG A 35 7.38 -9.75 6.49
CA ARG A 35 5.99 -10.12 6.25
C ARG A 35 5.37 -10.62 7.55
N VAL A 36 4.17 -10.15 7.85
CA VAL A 36 3.41 -10.55 9.03
C VAL A 36 1.95 -10.81 8.67
N ASN A 37 1.33 -11.75 9.38
CA ASN A 37 -0.11 -11.92 9.35
C ASN A 37 -0.73 -10.87 10.27
N LEU A 38 -1.30 -9.83 9.68
CA LEU A 38 -1.94 -8.74 10.40
C LEU A 38 -3.42 -9.04 10.54
N SER A 39 -3.85 -9.38 11.76
CA SER A 39 -5.26 -9.55 12.11
C SER A 39 -5.97 -8.23 12.43
N ASP A 40 -5.21 -7.16 12.73
CA ASP A 40 -5.74 -5.91 13.28
C ASP A 40 -5.55 -4.70 12.34
N MET A 41 -6.37 -3.65 12.52
CA MET A 41 -6.35 -2.42 11.70
C MET A 41 -5.06 -1.59 11.87
N ASN A 42 -4.58 -1.47 13.12
CA ASN A 42 -3.29 -0.87 13.41
C ASN A 42 -2.25 -1.97 13.51
N SER A 43 -1.10 -1.77 12.86
CA SER A 43 -0.03 -2.76 12.86
C SER A 43 1.24 -2.19 13.46
N LEU A 44 1.69 -2.80 14.56
CA LEU A 44 2.99 -2.53 15.18
C LEU A 44 3.98 -3.62 14.78
N CYS A 45 5.09 -3.22 14.17
CA CYS A 45 6.19 -4.13 13.89
C CYS A 45 7.00 -4.39 15.15
N THR A 46 6.98 -5.61 15.66
CA THR A 46 7.77 -6.01 16.83
C THR A 46 9.28 -6.04 16.56
N HIS A 47 9.71 -6.00 15.30
CA HIS A 47 11.12 -6.01 14.91
C HIS A 47 11.73 -4.60 14.76
N CYS A 48 11.03 -3.68 14.10
CA CYS A 48 11.56 -2.33 13.83
C CYS A 48 10.80 -1.21 14.54
N GLY A 49 9.76 -1.52 15.31
CA GLY A 49 8.94 -0.55 16.04
C GLY A 49 8.06 0.33 15.16
N TYR A 50 7.96 0.04 13.86
CA TYR A 50 7.10 0.80 12.95
C TYR A 50 5.63 0.54 13.26
N GLU A 51 4.89 1.60 13.61
CA GLU A 51 3.45 1.55 13.90
C GLU A 51 2.69 2.45 12.93
N GLN A 52 1.75 1.86 12.20
CA GLN A 52 0.88 2.61 11.33
C GLN A 52 -0.39 1.83 10.96
N ASP A 53 -1.41 2.55 10.51
CA ASP A 53 -2.58 2.02 9.82
C ASP A 53 -2.19 1.19 8.57
N ARG A 54 -2.91 0.10 8.32
CA ARG A 54 -2.59 -0.83 7.24
C ARG A 54 -2.81 -0.28 5.85
N ASP A 55 -3.78 0.61 5.66
CA ASP A 55 -4.02 1.23 4.36
C ASP A 55 -2.86 2.18 4.02
N VAL A 56 -2.33 2.86 5.03
CA VAL A 56 -1.12 3.68 4.87
C VAL A 56 0.07 2.79 4.51
N ILE A 57 0.28 1.66 5.21
CA ILE A 57 1.35 0.70 4.88
C ILE A 57 1.21 0.15 3.46
N GLY A 58 -0.01 -0.22 3.06
CA GLY A 58 -0.30 -0.69 1.70
C GLY A 58 -0.05 0.38 0.65
N SER A 59 -0.28 1.65 0.96
CA SER A 59 -0.11 2.76 0.01
C SER A 59 1.34 3.17 -0.25
N ILE A 60 2.25 2.92 0.71
CA ILE A 60 3.67 3.26 0.61
C ILE A 60 4.54 2.10 0.11
N ASN A 61 4.03 0.87 0.18
CA ASN A 61 4.73 -0.28 -0.38
C ASN A 61 4.44 -0.38 -1.88
N PRO A 62 5.49 -0.51 -2.72
CA PRO A 62 5.37 -0.69 -4.16
C PRO A 62 4.96 -2.11 -4.54
#